data_AF-A0A4S2V5H7-F1
#
_entry.id   AF-A0A4S2V5H7-F1
#
_cell.length_a   1.000
_cell.length_b   1.000
_cell.length_c   1.000
_cell.angle_alpha   90.00
_cell.angle_beta   90.00
_cell.angle_gamma   90.00
#
_symmetry.space_group_name_H-M   'P 1'
#
loop_
_entity.id
_entity.type
_entity.pdbx_description
1 polymer ?
#
loop_
_entity_poly.entity_id
_entity_poly.type
_entity_poly.pdbx_seq_one_letter_code
_entity_poly.pdbx_strand_id
1 'polypeptide(L)'
;MAEYPLDWTVLPGDRPLYEEDVDLSGPIADYGAHLAVIRDAAVQLPAELTGILTKLVGRLGGLAAEAPLVALKALADLRYIIAEVGQDAACEIAAQQVPTAEIATGLGTSATAART
;
A
#
# COMPACT_ATOMS: atom_id res chain seq x y z
N MET A 1 -16.04 13.62 0.87
CA MET A 1 -16.05 12.14 0.88
C MET A 1 -17.50 11.73 0.78
N ALA A 2 -17.83 10.75 -0.06
CA ALA A 2 -19.21 10.27 -0.13
C ALA A 2 -19.55 9.44 1.12
N GLU A 3 -20.83 9.33 1.43
CA GLU A 3 -21.33 8.47 2.51
C GLU A 3 -21.96 7.22 1.91
N TYR A 4 -21.66 6.06 2.50
CA TYR A 4 -22.15 4.75 2.09
C TYR A 4 -22.91 4.13 3.27
N PRO A 5 -24.18 4.52 3.49
CA PRO A 5 -24.93 4.09 4.67
C PRO A 5 -25.20 2.58 4.62
N LEU A 6 -24.98 1.91 5.75
CA LEU A 6 -25.29 0.49 5.96
C LEU A 6 -26.51 0.36 6.86
N ASP A 7 -27.46 -0.50 6.48
CA ASP A 7 -28.60 -0.84 7.33
C ASP A 7 -28.22 -1.99 8.28
N TRP A 8 -27.76 -1.60 9.46
CA TRP A 8 -27.39 -2.52 10.53
C TRP A 8 -28.57 -3.32 11.11
N THR A 9 -29.82 -2.96 10.79
CA THR A 9 -31.00 -3.74 11.21
C THR A 9 -31.25 -4.95 10.31
N VAL A 10 -30.70 -4.93 9.10
CA VAL A 10 -30.85 -5.99 8.09
C VAL A 10 -29.59 -6.84 7.99
N LEU A 11 -28.41 -6.25 8.23
CA LEU A 11 -27.13 -6.96 8.16
C LEU A 11 -26.90 -7.84 9.40
N PRO A 12 -26.55 -9.13 9.21
CA PRO A 12 -26.17 -10.00 10.32
C PRO A 12 -24.87 -9.52 10.99
N GLY A 13 -24.90 -9.38 12.31
CA GLY A 13 -23.77 -8.81 13.07
C GLY A 13 -22.53 -9.70 13.17
N ASP A 14 -22.61 -10.97 12.74
CA ASP A 14 -21.56 -11.99 12.86
C ASP A 14 -20.95 -12.41 11.52
N ARG A 15 -21.35 -11.78 10.41
CA ARG A 15 -20.85 -12.12 9.07
C ARG A 15 -20.13 -10.96 8.40
N PRO A 16 -19.12 -11.25 7.55
CA PRO A 16 -18.46 -10.24 6.76
C PRO A 16 -19.39 -9.63 5.71
N LEU A 17 -19.32 -8.31 5.51
CA LEU A 17 -20.18 -7.57 4.57
C LEU A 17 -20.08 -8.06 3.10
N TYR A 18 -18.93 -8.61 2.70
CA TYR A 18 -18.74 -9.13 1.34
C TYR A 18 -19.53 -10.43 1.06
N GLU A 19 -20.08 -11.07 2.09
CA GLU A 19 -20.91 -12.29 1.96
C GLU A 19 -22.41 -11.96 1.84
N GLU A 20 -22.80 -10.70 2.04
CA GLU A 20 -24.19 -10.24 2.14
C GLU A 20 -24.64 -9.38 0.94
N ASP A 21 -24.02 -9.56 -0.23
CA ASP A 21 -24.29 -8.84 -1.49
C ASP A 21 -24.30 -7.30 -1.36
N VAL A 22 -23.63 -6.76 -0.33
CA VAL A 22 -23.48 -5.32 -0.14
C VAL A 22 -22.61 -4.76 -1.26
N ASP A 23 -23.09 -3.73 -1.94
CA ASP A 23 -22.29 -3.03 -2.94
C ASP A 23 -21.16 -2.22 -2.28
N LEU A 24 -19.96 -2.80 -2.28
CA LEU A 24 -18.74 -2.17 -1.77
C LEU A 24 -17.97 -1.39 -2.85
N SER A 25 -18.48 -1.30 -4.08
CA SER A 25 -17.76 -0.67 -5.20
C SER A 25 -17.44 0.80 -4.93
N GLY A 26 -18.40 1.55 -4.36
CA GLY A 26 -18.23 2.96 -3.96
C GLY A 26 -17.14 3.15 -2.90
N PRO A 27 -17.24 2.53 -1.70
CA PRO A 27 -16.21 2.59 -0.68
C PRO A 27 -14.82 2.18 -1.17
N ILE A 28 -14.73 1.11 -1.98
CA ILE A 28 -13.46 0.64 -2.54
C ILE A 28 -12.87 1.67 -3.51
N ALA A 29 -13.70 2.29 -4.35
CA ALA A 29 -13.26 3.33 -5.28
C ALA A 29 -12.77 4.59 -4.55
N ASP A 30 -13.51 5.06 -3.53
CA ASP A 30 -13.11 6.21 -2.72
C ASP A 30 -11.81 5.95 -1.96
N TYR A 31 -11.63 4.73 -1.42
CA TYR A 31 -10.38 4.33 -0.79
C TYR A 31 -9.22 4.31 -1.80
N GLY A 32 -9.45 3.76 -3.00
CA GLY A 32 -8.47 3.78 -4.08
C GLY A 32 -8.08 5.21 -4.50
N ALA A 33 -9.06 6.11 -4.62
CA ALA A 33 -8.83 7.51 -4.93
C ALA A 33 -8.04 8.23 -3.82
N HIS A 34 -8.35 7.94 -2.56
CA HIS A 34 -7.60 8.48 -1.42
C HIS A 34 -6.12 8.02 -1.44
N LEU A 35 -5.87 6.74 -1.70
CA LEU A 35 -4.51 6.22 -1.85
C LEU A 35 -3.77 6.85 -3.04
N ALA A 36 -4.47 7.13 -4.14
CA ALA A 36 -3.88 7.82 -5.29
C ALA A 36 -3.43 9.24 -4.90
N VAL A 37 -4.27 10.01 -4.21
CA VAL A 37 -3.91 11.36 -3.71
C VAL A 37 -2.66 11.31 -2.84
N ILE A 38 -2.56 10.33 -1.94
CA ILE A 38 -1.37 10.16 -1.08
C ILE A 38 -0.12 9.84 -1.93
N ARG A 39 -0.23 8.94 -2.90
CA ARG A 39 0.88 8.55 -3.78
C ARG A 39 1.33 9.69 -4.69
N ASP A 40 0.40 10.49 -5.19
CA ASP A 40 0.70 11.63 -6.06
C ASP A 40 1.38 12.77 -5.30
N ALA A 41 1.12 12.87 -3.98
CA ALA A 41 1.81 13.82 -3.11
C ALA A 41 3.22 13.37 -2.69
N ALA A 42 3.54 12.08 -2.83
CA ALA A 42 4.84 11.51 -2.49
C ALA A 42 5.90 11.77 -3.58
N VAL A 43 7.16 11.42 -3.30
CA VAL A 43 8.22 11.43 -4.32
C VAL A 43 7.84 10.47 -5.45
N GLN A 44 7.82 11.02 -6.66
CA GLN A 44 7.44 10.26 -7.85
C GLN A 44 8.59 9.35 -8.29
N LEU A 45 8.26 8.07 -8.48
CA LEU A 45 9.21 7.11 -9.00
C LEU A 45 9.40 7.31 -10.51
N PRO A 46 10.60 7.02 -11.05
CA PRO A 46 10.80 6.93 -12.48
C PRO A 46 9.81 5.95 -13.13
N ALA A 47 9.26 6.30 -14.30
CA ALA A 47 8.22 5.53 -14.97
C ALA A 47 8.61 4.06 -15.22
N GLU A 48 9.89 3.80 -15.49
CA GLU A 48 10.44 2.45 -15.64
C GLU A 48 10.27 1.62 -14.35
N LEU A 49 10.63 2.19 -13.20
CA LEU A 49 10.51 1.54 -11.91
C LEU A 49 9.04 1.27 -11.56
N THR A 50 8.16 2.24 -11.81
CA THR A 50 6.70 2.07 -11.67
C THR A 50 6.18 0.91 -12.52
N GLY A 51 6.67 0.78 -13.76
CA GLY A 51 6.32 -0.33 -14.65
C GLY A 51 6.80 -1.70 -14.14
N ILE A 52 8.01 -1.78 -13.59
CA ILE A 52 8.56 -3.01 -12.99
C ILE A 52 7.71 -3.44 -11.79
N LEU A 53 7.42 -2.52 -10.87
CA LEU A 53 6.62 -2.79 -9.68
C LEU A 53 5.21 -3.25 -10.04
N THR A 54 4.57 -2.61 -11.02
CA THR A 54 3.24 -3.00 -11.51
C THR A 54 3.23 -4.43 -12.05
N LYS A 55 4.24 -4.80 -12.86
CA LYS A 55 4.39 -6.17 -13.40
C LYS A 55 4.65 -7.20 -12.30
N LEU A 56 5.46 -6.84 -11.30
CA LEU A 56 5.76 -7.71 -10.17
C LEU A 56 4.49 -8.01 -9.35
N VAL A 57 3.70 -6.98 -9.03
CA VAL A 57 2.41 -7.14 -8.34
C VAL A 57 1.48 -8.07 -9.10
N GLY A 58 1.33 -7.88 -10.42
CA GLY A 58 0.49 -8.76 -11.24
C GLY A 58 0.95 -10.22 -11.22
N ARG A 59 2.27 -10.48 -11.29
CA ARG A 59 2.84 -11.84 -11.22
C ARG A 59 2.64 -12.48 -9.85
N LEU A 60 2.89 -11.73 -8.77
CA LEU A 60 2.69 -12.23 -7.40
C LEU A 60 1.20 -12.49 -7.12
N GLY A 61 0.30 -11.67 -7.66
CA GLY A 61 -1.15 -11.90 -7.60
C GLY A 61 -1.57 -13.20 -8.30
N GLY A 62 -1.04 -13.44 -9.51
CA GLY A 62 -1.26 -14.72 -10.20
C GLY A 62 -0.73 -15.91 -9.41
N LEU A 63 0.50 -15.82 -8.88
CA LEU A 63 1.09 -16.86 -8.04
C LEU A 63 0.32 -17.09 -6.75
N ALA A 64 -0.29 -16.07 -6.16
CA ALA A 64 -1.09 -16.24 -4.94
C ALA A 64 -2.30 -17.16 -5.19
N ALA A 65 -2.89 -17.10 -6.39
CA ALA A 65 -4.00 -17.96 -6.79
C ALA A 65 -3.53 -19.37 -7.22
N GLU A 66 -2.42 -19.46 -7.97
CA GLU A 66 -1.96 -20.72 -8.57
C GLU A 66 -1.04 -21.54 -7.66
N ALA A 67 -0.19 -20.88 -6.88
CA ALA A 67 0.88 -21.48 -6.09
C ALA A 67 1.19 -20.65 -4.81
N PRO A 68 0.28 -20.62 -3.82
CA PRO A 68 0.33 -19.68 -2.69
C PRO A 68 1.61 -19.77 -1.85
N LEU A 69 2.19 -20.97 -1.66
CA LEU A 69 3.46 -21.11 -0.93
C LEU A 69 4.65 -20.49 -1.68
N VAL A 70 4.63 -20.55 -3.02
CA VAL A 70 5.65 -19.89 -3.87
C VAL A 70 5.51 -18.38 -3.77
N ALA A 71 4.28 -17.86 -3.82
CA ALA A 71 4.02 -16.44 -3.61
C ALA A 71 4.52 -15.96 -2.23
N LEU A 72 4.24 -16.72 -1.16
CA LEU A 72 4.73 -16.40 0.19
C LEU A 72 6.26 -16.40 0.27
N LYS A 73 6.93 -17.37 -0.35
CA LYS A 73 8.41 -17.39 -0.39
C LYS A 73 8.97 -16.18 -1.14
N ALA A 74 8.40 -15.85 -2.30
CA ALA A 74 8.81 -14.69 -3.07
C ALA A 74 8.62 -13.37 -2.29
N LEU A 75 7.51 -13.23 -1.56
CA LEU A 75 7.26 -12.07 -0.70
C LEU A 75 8.24 -12.00 0.49
N ALA A 76 8.63 -13.15 1.06
CA ALA A 76 9.64 -13.20 2.12
C ALA A 76 11.01 -12.76 1.59
N ASP A 77 11.41 -13.19 0.39
CA ASP A 77 12.65 -12.75 -0.25
C ASP A 77 12.63 -11.25 -0.58
N LEU A 78 11.48 -10.74 -1.06
CA LEU A 78 11.30 -9.31 -1.30
C LEU A 78 11.46 -8.49 -0.02
N ARG A 79 10.92 -8.98 1.11
CA ARG A 79 11.06 -8.31 2.42
C ARG A 79 12.52 -8.22 2.85
N TYR A 80 13.31 -9.26 2.59
CA TYR A 80 14.74 -9.23 2.87
C TYR A 80 15.46 -8.13 2.07
N ILE A 81 15.20 -8.05 0.76
CA ILE A 81 15.77 -7.01 -0.12
C ILE A 81 15.35 -5.60 0.34
N ILE A 82 14.06 -5.42 0.68
CA ILE A 82 13.54 -4.14 1.18
C ILE A 82 14.26 -3.73 2.47
N ALA A 83 14.49 -4.68 3.39
CA ALA A 83 15.18 -4.39 4.65
C ALA A 83 16.65 -3.99 4.41
N GLU A 84 17.35 -4.69 3.52
CA GLU A 84 18.74 -4.40 3.17
C GLU A 84 18.87 -3.01 2.50
N VAL A 85 18.21 -2.81 1.35
CA VAL A 85 18.30 -1.55 0.59
C VAL A 85 17.67 -0.37 1.34
N GLY A 86 16.61 -0.63 2.11
CA GLY A 86 15.96 0.39 2.93
C GLY A 86 16.86 0.92 4.04
N GLN A 87 17.65 0.04 4.67
CA GLN A 87 18.61 0.45 5.69
C GLN A 87 19.69 1.36 5.10
N ASP A 88 20.24 1.02 3.93
CA ASP A 88 21.24 1.84 3.25
C ASP A 88 20.69 3.22 2.89
N ALA A 89 19.49 3.28 2.31
CA ALA A 89 18.84 4.55 1.99
C ALA A 89 18.56 5.41 3.24
N ALA A 90 18.15 4.78 4.35
CA ALA A 90 17.94 5.48 5.62
C ALA A 90 19.25 6.04 6.19
N CYS A 91 20.36 5.28 6.11
CA CYS A 91 21.69 5.75 6.50
C CYS A 91 22.11 6.97 5.67
N GLU A 92 21.90 6.95 4.35
CA GLU A 92 22.21 8.08 3.47
C GLU A 92 21.37 9.33 3.79
N ILE A 93 20.06 9.17 4.00
CA ILE A 93 19.16 10.26 4.43
C ILE A 93 19.64 10.87 5.76
N ALA A 94 20.06 10.04 6.71
CA ALA A 94 20.59 10.50 7.99
C ALA A 94 21.93 11.24 7.83
N ALA A 95 22.84 10.73 7.00
CA ALA A 95 24.12 11.37 6.71
C ALA A 95 23.95 12.73 6.02
N GLN A 96 22.95 12.85 5.13
CA GLN A 96 22.59 14.10 4.46
C GLN A 96 21.77 15.05 5.34
N GLN A 97 21.41 14.64 6.57
CA GLN A 97 20.63 15.42 7.52
C GLN A 97 19.28 15.88 6.94
N VAL A 98 18.65 15.05 6.12
CA VAL A 98 17.36 15.39 5.50
C VAL A 98 16.30 15.64 6.59
N PRO A 99 15.59 16.78 6.56
CA PRO A 99 14.58 17.08 7.57
C PRO A 99 13.43 16.06 7.57
N THR A 100 12.93 15.70 8.75
CA THR A 100 11.79 14.75 8.88
C THR A 100 10.56 15.17 8.08
N ALA A 101 10.31 16.46 7.93
CA ALA A 101 9.19 16.97 7.13
C ALA A 101 9.34 16.64 5.63
N GLU A 102 10.57 16.67 5.12
CA GLU A 102 10.88 16.29 3.74
C GLU A 102 10.79 14.78 3.55
N ILE A 103 11.28 13.99 4.52
CA ILE A 103 11.11 12.53 4.53
C ILE A 103 9.61 12.17 4.51
N ALA A 104 8.82 12.80 5.37
CA ALA A 104 7.38 12.57 5.44
C ALA A 104 6.68 12.90 4.12
N THR A 105 7.01 14.04 3.52
CA THR A 105 6.49 14.45 2.21
C THR A 105 6.89 13.43 1.14
N GLY A 106 8.18 13.03 1.10
CA GLY A 106 8.68 12.10 0.09
C GLY A 106 8.07 10.71 0.19
N LEU A 107 7.68 10.27 1.39
CA LEU A 107 6.98 9.01 1.63
C LEU A 107 5.45 9.14 1.54
N GLY A 108 4.90 10.33 1.32
CA GLY A 108 3.45 10.57 1.32
C GLY A 108 2.81 10.31 2.69
N THR A 109 3.51 10.59 3.78
CA THR A 109 3.06 10.28 5.15
C THR A 109 3.16 11.50 6.07
N SER A 110 2.75 11.33 7.33
CA SER A 110 2.89 12.37 8.36
C SER A 110 4.28 12.38 8.99
N ALA A 111 4.73 13.52 9.50
CA ALA A 111 6.01 13.62 10.21
C ALA A 111 6.10 12.73 11.44
N THR A 112 4.97 12.40 12.08
CA THR A 112 4.93 11.45 13.21
C THR A 112 5.19 10.03 12.71
N ALA A 113 4.50 9.61 11.65
CA ALA A 113 4.66 8.28 11.06
C ALA A 113 6.03 8.08 10.40
N ALA A 114 6.67 9.14 9.91
CA ALA A 114 8.01 9.08 9.35
C ALA A 114 9.13 8.84 10.39
N ARG A 115 8.84 8.90 11.69
CA ARG A 115 9.82 8.70 12.79
C ARG A 115 9.78 7.32 13.44
N THR A 116 8.80 6.50 13.08
CA THR A 116 8.50 5.19 13.66
C THR A 116 8.67 4.10 12.63
#